data_AF-A0A2N3XZB3-F1
#
_entry.id   AF-A0A2N3XZB3-F1
#
_cell.length_a   1.000
_cell.length_b   1.000
_cell.length_c   1.000
_cell.angle_alpha   90.00
_cell.angle_beta   90.00
_cell.angle_gamma   90.00
#
_symmetry.space_group_name_H-M   'P 1'
#
loop_
_entity.id
_entity.type
_entity.pdbx_description
1 polymer ?
#
loop_
_entity_poly.entity_id
_entity_poly.type
_entity_poly.pdbx_seq_one_letter_code
_entity_poly.pdbx_strand_id
1 'polypeptide(L)'
;MSDHTIGGQAEALRLSADAVPLTYANALCDTIEVLRDHLAAILGTNDEIVSEAHRIAETAADIVRALATLRAKIENAGNYHHGSAGAHRPTNIPNPTARPQTLDRPYDRLPKPLISKPQPLPAEVTDDPATWPGRIEDSGTTDEQRFSADEASVAKRLAQTGRNIVRRLPTSDRRTADATVNGHAVEFKTLQQKDGKIPTRKTVKKMLRNSQKNGGQSSDVIIDARRTGLTQDDAVSGLKAFVNAPGNESKLTRVRIWGKNFDFNWRRGS
;
A
#
# COMPACT_ATOMS: atom_id res chain seq x y z
N MET A 1 -10.95 49.31 5.25
CA MET A 1 -11.04 48.30 6.34
C MET A 1 -11.08 46.92 5.71
N SER A 2 -10.39 45.96 6.33
CA SER A 2 -10.49 44.48 6.19
C SER A 2 -9.99 43.78 4.90
N ASP A 3 -8.73 43.99 4.52
CA ASP A 3 -7.97 43.00 3.69
C ASP A 3 -6.82 42.34 4.49
N HIS A 4 -6.55 42.83 5.70
CA HIS A 4 -5.55 42.28 6.63
C HIS A 4 -6.00 41.05 7.42
N THR A 5 -7.22 40.54 7.21
CA THR A 5 -7.81 39.53 8.09
C THR A 5 -7.73 38.10 7.54
N ILE A 6 -7.81 37.88 6.22
CA ILE A 6 -7.91 36.52 5.66
C ILE A 6 -6.54 35.86 5.53
N GLY A 7 -5.54 36.55 4.98
CA GLY A 7 -4.18 36.01 4.84
C GLY A 7 -3.52 35.71 6.18
N GLY A 8 -3.69 36.60 7.17
CA GLY A 8 -3.17 36.39 8.53
C GLY A 8 -3.85 35.23 9.26
N GLN A 9 -5.16 35.04 9.09
CA GLN A 9 -5.90 33.90 9.66
C GLN A 9 -5.52 32.58 8.99
N ALA A 10 -5.33 32.56 7.67
CA ALA A 10 -4.87 31.39 6.94
C ALA A 10 -3.46 30.96 7.38
N GLU A 11 -2.55 31.90 7.58
CA GLU A 11 -1.19 31.61 8.06
C GLU A 11 -1.18 31.11 9.51
N ALA A 12 -2.02 31.69 10.39
CA ALA A 12 -2.18 31.20 11.77
C ALA A 12 -2.76 29.76 11.82
N LEU A 13 -3.71 29.44 10.93
CA LEU A 13 -4.23 28.09 10.76
C LEU A 13 -3.16 27.12 10.20
N ARG A 14 -2.34 27.58 9.26
CA ARG A 14 -1.22 26.79 8.72
C ARG A 14 -0.19 26.45 9.80
N LEU A 15 0.23 27.44 10.58
CA LEU A 15 1.15 27.25 11.71
C LEU A 15 0.57 26.31 12.77
N SER A 16 -0.73 26.42 13.07
CA SER A 16 -1.42 25.52 14.00
C SER A 16 -1.55 24.08 13.46
N ALA A 17 -1.78 23.93 12.15
CA ALA A 17 -1.84 22.62 11.50
C ALA A 17 -0.45 21.96 11.40
N ASP A 18 0.60 22.75 11.14
CA ASP A 18 2.00 22.29 11.10
C ASP A 18 2.50 21.89 12.50
N ALA A 19 1.91 22.44 13.57
CA ALA A 19 2.22 22.08 14.95
C ALA A 19 1.77 20.67 15.34
N VAL A 20 0.90 20.01 14.56
CA VAL A 20 0.55 18.60 14.73
C VAL A 20 1.42 17.77 13.77
N PRO A 21 2.50 17.13 14.24
CA PRO A 21 3.39 16.44 13.32
C PRO A 21 2.70 15.13 12.94
N LEU A 22 2.16 15.07 11.71
CA LEU A 22 1.46 13.89 11.15
C LEU A 22 2.29 12.61 11.30
N THR A 23 3.62 12.73 11.34
CA THR A 23 4.56 11.65 11.65
C THR A 23 4.29 11.01 13.02
N TYR A 24 4.08 11.80 14.07
CA TYR A 24 3.73 11.27 15.40
C TYR A 24 2.32 10.69 15.42
N ALA A 25 1.39 11.31 14.71
CA ALA A 25 0.02 10.81 14.64
C ALA A 25 -0.05 9.43 13.94
N ASN A 26 0.67 9.26 12.83
CA ASN A 26 0.83 7.96 12.16
C ASN A 26 1.57 6.94 13.05
N ALA A 27 2.62 7.37 13.76
CA ALA A 27 3.33 6.49 14.70
C ALA A 27 2.42 6.02 15.84
N LEU A 28 1.55 6.89 16.34
CA LEU A 28 0.55 6.54 17.36
C LEU A 28 -0.47 5.52 16.83
N CYS A 29 -0.98 5.71 15.61
CA CYS A 29 -1.87 4.72 14.98
C CYS A 29 -1.18 3.36 14.83
N ASP A 30 0.10 3.34 14.45
CA ASP A 30 0.88 2.10 14.37
C ASP A 30 1.02 1.43 15.75
N THR A 31 1.31 2.20 16.80
CA THR A 31 1.42 1.69 18.17
C THR A 31 0.09 1.09 18.66
N ILE A 32 -1.03 1.77 18.43
CA ILE A 32 -2.36 1.27 18.80
C ILE A 32 -2.67 -0.03 18.03
N GLU A 33 -2.32 -0.12 16.75
CA GLU A 33 -2.48 -1.35 15.97
C GLU A 33 -1.64 -2.51 16.52
N VAL A 34 -0.38 -2.25 16.93
CA VAL A 34 0.50 -3.26 17.54
C VAL A 34 -0.07 -3.73 18.87
N LEU A 35 -0.54 -2.82 19.73
CA LEU A 35 -1.16 -3.16 21.02
C LEU A 35 -2.40 -4.02 20.81
N ARG A 36 -3.28 -3.68 19.86
CA ARG A 36 -4.43 -4.51 19.50
C ARG A 36 -4.00 -5.90 19.05
N ASP A 37 -2.98 -6.01 18.21
CA ASP A 37 -2.51 -7.30 17.70
C ASP A 37 -1.91 -8.17 18.82
N HIS A 38 -1.22 -7.57 19.80
CA HIS A 38 -0.77 -8.27 21.01
C HIS A 38 -1.95 -8.71 21.89
N LEU A 39 -2.94 -7.86 22.11
CA LEU A 39 -4.15 -8.21 22.87
C LEU A 39 -4.89 -9.37 22.21
N ALA A 40 -5.00 -9.37 20.88
CA ALA A 40 -5.64 -10.46 20.13
C ALA A 40 -4.90 -11.79 20.26
N ALA A 41 -3.57 -11.76 20.41
CA ALA A 41 -2.76 -12.97 20.62
C ALA A 41 -2.96 -13.58 22.01
N ILE A 42 -3.25 -12.75 23.02
CA ILE A 42 -3.44 -13.19 24.42
C ILE A 42 -4.89 -13.61 24.67
N LEU A 43 -5.84 -12.78 24.25
CA LEU A 43 -7.26 -12.89 24.61
C LEU A 43 -8.10 -13.57 23.52
N GLY A 44 -7.54 -13.76 22.33
CA GLY A 44 -8.28 -14.21 21.16
C GLY A 44 -8.97 -13.06 20.42
N THR A 45 -9.27 -13.26 19.14
CA THR A 45 -9.74 -12.19 18.25
C THR A 45 -11.17 -11.72 18.50
N ASN A 46 -11.95 -12.48 19.28
CA ASN A 46 -13.36 -12.19 19.55
C ASN A 46 -13.57 -11.52 20.92
N ASP A 47 -12.48 -11.23 21.64
CA ASP A 47 -12.55 -10.58 22.92
C ASP A 47 -13.05 -9.12 22.78
N GLU A 48 -13.87 -8.68 23.74
CA GLU A 48 -14.46 -7.33 23.75
C GLU A 48 -13.36 -6.25 23.81
N ILE A 49 -12.28 -6.48 24.56
CA ILE A 49 -11.15 -5.55 24.69
C ILE A 49 -10.43 -5.41 23.35
N VAL A 50 -10.29 -6.50 22.60
CA VAL A 50 -9.68 -6.49 21.26
C VAL A 50 -10.55 -5.72 20.27
N SER A 51 -11.88 -5.87 20.39
CA SER A 51 -12.86 -5.14 19.58
C SER A 51 -12.86 -3.64 19.90
N GLU A 52 -12.76 -3.26 21.17
CA GLU A 52 -12.68 -1.85 21.56
C GLU A 52 -11.34 -1.22 21.16
N ALA A 53 -10.23 -1.94 21.33
CA ALA A 53 -8.92 -1.52 20.83
C ALA A 53 -8.94 -1.33 19.29
N HIS A 54 -9.71 -2.15 18.58
CA HIS A 54 -9.94 -1.98 17.15
C HIS A 54 -10.68 -0.67 16.84
N ARG A 55 -11.77 -0.38 17.55
CA ARG A 55 -12.57 0.84 17.39
C ARG A 55 -11.76 2.11 17.67
N ILE A 56 -10.90 2.09 18.70
CA ILE A 56 -9.99 3.18 19.02
C ILE A 56 -8.97 3.39 17.89
N ALA A 57 -8.39 2.31 17.36
CA ALA A 57 -7.46 2.38 16.23
C ALA A 57 -8.12 2.96 14.97
N GLU A 58 -9.39 2.62 14.72
CA GLU A 58 -10.17 3.18 13.61
C GLU A 58 -10.40 4.68 13.79
N THR A 59 -10.91 5.08 14.95
CA THR A 59 -11.18 6.48 15.30
C THR A 59 -9.92 7.33 15.18
N ALA A 60 -8.78 6.86 15.72
CA ALA A 60 -7.51 7.55 15.61
C ALA A 60 -7.10 7.73 14.13
N ALA A 61 -7.24 6.69 13.31
CA ALA A 61 -6.91 6.77 11.89
C ALA A 61 -7.86 7.69 11.10
N ASP A 62 -9.13 7.81 11.48
CA ASP A 62 -10.07 8.79 10.92
C ASP A 62 -9.63 10.23 11.27
N ILE A 63 -9.25 10.48 12.52
CA ILE A 63 -8.77 11.79 12.97
C ILE A 63 -7.51 12.21 12.19
N VAL A 64 -6.52 11.32 12.06
CA VAL A 64 -5.30 11.61 11.29
C VAL A 64 -5.61 11.96 9.83
N ARG A 65 -6.57 11.26 9.22
CA ARG A 65 -7.04 11.56 7.85
C ARG A 65 -7.74 12.91 7.74
N ALA A 66 -8.60 13.23 8.69
CA ALA A 66 -9.28 14.52 8.74
C ALA A 66 -8.26 15.67 8.86
N LEU A 67 -7.26 15.51 9.73
CA LEU A 67 -6.17 16.48 9.89
C LEU A 67 -5.34 16.65 8.62
N ALA A 68 -4.96 15.55 7.95
CA ALA A 68 -4.22 15.60 6.69
C ALA A 68 -5.04 16.30 5.58
N THR A 69 -6.34 16.02 5.50
CA THR A 69 -7.26 16.65 4.54
C THR A 69 -7.41 18.15 4.82
N LEU A 70 -7.55 18.52 6.09
CA LEU A 70 -7.65 19.92 6.51
C LEU A 70 -6.37 20.68 6.15
N ARG A 71 -5.20 20.09 6.40
CA ARG A 71 -3.90 20.68 6.03
C ARG A 71 -3.80 20.94 4.53
N ALA A 72 -4.15 19.95 3.70
CA ALA A 72 -4.17 20.11 2.25
C ALA A 72 -5.13 21.23 1.79
N LYS A 73 -6.29 21.38 2.46
CA LYS A 73 -7.23 22.47 2.18
C LYS A 73 -6.67 23.85 2.57
N ILE A 74 -5.99 23.94 3.72
CA ILE A 74 -5.34 25.18 4.18
C ILE A 74 -4.22 25.59 3.21
N GLU A 75 -3.39 24.65 2.78
CA GLU A 75 -2.32 24.90 1.79
C GLU A 75 -2.88 25.39 0.45
N ASN A 76 -3.94 24.74 -0.05
CA ASN A 76 -4.61 25.19 -1.27
C ASN A 76 -5.19 26.60 -1.12
N ALA A 77 -5.87 26.90 -0.01
CA ALA A 77 -6.42 28.24 0.25
C ALA A 77 -5.32 29.31 0.32
N GLY A 78 -4.18 29.02 0.94
CA GLY A 78 -3.01 29.91 0.97
C GLY A 78 -2.46 30.20 -0.44
N ASN A 79 -2.37 29.17 -1.28
CA ASN A 79 -1.88 29.31 -2.66
C ASN A 79 -2.81 30.15 -3.56
N TYR A 80 -4.12 30.10 -3.34
CA TYR A 80 -5.09 30.94 -4.08
C TYR A 80 -4.98 32.43 -3.73
N HIS A 81 -4.45 32.78 -2.56
CA HIS A 81 -4.32 34.17 -2.09
C HIS A 81 -2.89 34.74 -2.23
N HIS A 82 -1.94 33.99 -2.78
CA HIS A 82 -0.53 34.41 -2.95
C HIS A 82 -0.09 34.62 -4.41
N GLY A 83 -1.04 34.84 -5.32
CA GLY A 83 -0.73 35.55 -6.55
C GLY A 83 -0.41 37.02 -6.24
N SER A 84 0.88 37.38 -6.26
CA SER A 84 1.42 38.75 -6.16
C SER A 84 1.76 39.28 -4.76
N ALA A 85 2.87 38.82 -4.16
CA ALA A 85 3.86 39.70 -3.49
C ALA A 85 5.03 38.89 -2.88
N GLY A 86 6.25 39.27 -3.27
CA GLY A 86 7.39 39.49 -2.37
C GLY A 86 7.86 38.37 -1.45
N ALA A 87 9.06 37.85 -1.75
CA ALA A 87 9.89 37.05 -0.88
C ALA A 87 10.01 37.60 0.56
N HIS A 88 9.83 36.73 1.56
CA HIS A 88 10.74 36.56 2.71
C HIS A 88 10.32 35.32 3.51
N ARG A 89 11.20 34.33 3.59
CA ARG A 89 11.03 33.08 4.34
C ARG A 89 11.79 33.18 5.66
N PRO A 90 11.15 33.15 6.84
CA PRO A 90 11.85 32.94 8.10
C PRO A 90 12.15 31.45 8.27
N THR A 91 13.43 31.11 8.41
CA THR A 91 13.87 29.78 8.82
C THR A 91 13.68 29.63 10.33
N ASN A 92 12.57 29.02 10.75
CA ASN A 92 12.46 28.48 12.10
C ASN A 92 13.19 27.14 12.15
N ILE A 93 14.33 27.13 12.84
CA ILE A 93 15.10 25.94 13.17
C ILE A 93 14.54 25.39 14.48
N PRO A 94 13.95 24.19 14.52
CA PRO A 94 13.61 23.54 15.77
C PRO A 94 14.87 22.98 16.43
N ASN A 95 14.98 23.24 17.73
CA ASN A 95 16.02 22.82 18.65
C ASN A 95 16.23 21.28 18.66
N PRO A 96 17.46 20.74 18.48
CA PRO A 96 17.68 19.30 18.37
C PRO A 96 18.16 18.69 19.68
N THR A 97 17.29 18.53 20.68
CA THR A 97 17.65 17.83 21.92
C THR A 97 16.51 16.98 22.48
N ALA A 98 16.04 16.06 21.65
CA ALA A 98 15.57 14.76 22.10
C ALA A 98 15.63 13.83 20.89
N ARG A 99 16.61 12.92 20.85
CA ARG A 99 16.51 11.76 19.96
C ARG A 99 15.50 10.82 20.63
N PRO A 100 14.25 10.70 20.17
CA PRO A 100 13.48 9.52 20.54
C PRO A 100 14.31 8.32 20.10
N GLN A 101 14.49 7.35 20.99
CA GLN A 101 15.03 6.06 20.61
C GLN A 101 14.07 5.48 19.57
N THR A 102 14.39 5.68 18.29
CA THR A 102 13.69 5.04 17.19
C THR A 102 13.98 3.57 17.33
N LEU A 103 13.03 2.83 17.90
CA LEU A 103 13.02 1.38 17.86
C LEU A 103 13.18 1.01 16.38
N ASP A 104 14.34 0.50 16.00
CA ASP A 104 14.64 0.10 14.63
C ASP A 104 13.54 -0.86 14.17
N ARG A 105 12.67 -0.40 13.28
CA ARG A 105 11.57 -1.24 12.79
C ARG A 105 12.14 -2.19 11.72
N PRO A 106 11.67 -3.45 11.64
CA PRO A 106 12.12 -4.41 10.63
C PRO A 106 12.21 -3.86 9.21
N TYR A 107 11.18 -3.11 8.77
CA TYR A 107 11.13 -2.51 7.44
C TYR A 107 12.24 -1.49 7.18
N ASP A 108 12.73 -0.80 8.21
CA ASP A 108 13.74 0.25 8.04
C ASP A 108 15.11 -0.34 7.68
N ARG A 109 15.35 -1.62 8.00
CA ARG A 109 16.56 -2.39 7.64
C ARG A 109 16.47 -3.06 6.27
N LEU A 110 15.30 -3.04 5.64
CA LEU A 110 15.05 -3.73 4.38
C LEU A 110 15.21 -2.80 3.17
N PRO A 111 15.51 -3.34 1.97
CA PRO A 111 15.59 -2.56 0.76
C PRO A 111 14.31 -1.76 0.53
N LYS A 112 14.47 -0.52 0.09
CA LYS A 112 13.33 0.32 -0.29
C LYS A 112 12.74 -0.18 -1.62
N PRO A 113 11.42 -0.07 -1.81
CA PRO A 113 10.78 -0.46 -3.06
C PRO A 113 11.28 0.43 -4.21
N LEU A 114 11.51 -0.19 -5.35
CA LEU A 114 11.67 0.53 -6.61
C LEU A 114 10.28 0.92 -7.11
N ILE A 115 10.02 2.21 -7.26
CA ILE A 115 8.76 2.75 -7.77
C ILE A 115 9.05 3.44 -9.10
N SER A 116 8.31 3.04 -10.13
CA SER A 116 8.46 3.56 -11.49
C SER A 116 7.10 3.86 -12.11
N LYS A 117 7.09 4.48 -13.29
CA LYS A 117 5.85 4.59 -14.08
C LYS A 117 5.39 3.19 -14.53
N PRO A 118 4.08 2.99 -14.78
CA PRO A 118 3.59 1.72 -15.30
C PRO A 118 4.34 1.38 -16.59
N GLN A 119 4.81 0.14 -16.68
CA GLN A 119 5.45 -0.33 -17.90
C GLN A 119 4.44 -0.27 -19.06
N PRO A 120 4.72 0.47 -20.15
CA PRO A 120 3.84 0.47 -21.31
C PRO A 120 3.86 -0.91 -21.97
N LEU A 121 2.81 -1.23 -22.72
CA LEU A 121 2.86 -2.40 -23.60
C LEU A 121 3.85 -2.10 -24.75
N PRO A 122 4.67 -3.09 -25.17
CA PRO A 122 5.43 -2.98 -26.41
C PRO A 122 4.50 -2.66 -27.59
N ALA A 123 5.00 -1.92 -28.59
CA ALA A 123 4.19 -1.45 -29.71
C ALA A 123 3.62 -2.60 -30.56
N GLU A 124 4.28 -3.76 -30.55
CA GLU A 124 3.86 -4.93 -31.33
C GLU A 124 2.77 -5.76 -30.62
N VAL A 125 2.47 -5.47 -29.35
CA VAL A 125 1.50 -6.23 -28.57
C VAL A 125 0.07 -5.84 -28.96
N THR A 126 -0.66 -6.81 -29.48
CA THR A 126 -2.09 -6.68 -29.82
C THR A 126 -2.95 -7.53 -28.88
N ASP A 127 -4.24 -7.68 -29.19
CA ASP A 127 -5.11 -8.63 -28.49
C ASP A 127 -4.84 -10.10 -28.85
N ASP A 128 -4.11 -10.37 -29.93
CA ASP A 128 -3.67 -11.72 -30.29
C ASP A 128 -2.51 -12.19 -29.40
N PRO A 129 -2.68 -13.27 -28.60
CA PRO A 129 -1.62 -13.83 -27.77
C PRO A 129 -0.34 -14.20 -28.52
N ALA A 130 -0.40 -14.49 -29.82
CA ALA A 130 0.78 -14.79 -30.64
C ALA A 130 1.75 -13.59 -30.76
N THR A 131 1.24 -12.37 -30.52
CA THR A 131 2.04 -11.13 -30.55
C THR A 131 2.68 -10.79 -29.20
N TRP A 132 2.37 -11.54 -28.14
CA TRP A 132 2.85 -11.22 -26.80
C TRP A 132 4.31 -11.71 -26.62
N PRO A 133 5.16 -10.92 -25.93
CA PRO A 133 6.54 -11.34 -25.68
C PRO A 133 6.64 -12.55 -24.75
N GLY A 134 5.67 -12.73 -23.86
CA GLY A 134 5.49 -13.89 -23.00
C GLY A 134 4.33 -14.75 -23.45
N ARG A 135 4.01 -15.77 -22.66
CA ARG A 135 2.88 -16.67 -22.92
C ARG A 135 2.21 -17.12 -21.63
N ILE A 136 0.94 -17.48 -21.75
CA ILE A 136 0.16 -18.09 -20.69
C ILE A 136 0.00 -19.57 -21.03
N GLU A 137 0.44 -20.43 -20.11
CA GLU A 137 0.23 -21.88 -20.17
C GLU A 137 -0.92 -22.20 -19.23
N ASP A 138 -2.14 -22.03 -19.76
CA ASP A 138 -3.38 -22.45 -19.12
C ASP A 138 -3.92 -23.67 -19.86
N SER A 139 -3.47 -24.86 -19.43
CA SER A 139 -3.84 -26.14 -20.06
C SER A 139 -5.20 -26.67 -19.58
N GLY A 140 -6.00 -25.85 -18.90
CA GLY A 140 -7.26 -26.26 -18.31
C GLY A 140 -8.35 -26.50 -19.36
N THR A 141 -8.91 -27.72 -19.37
CA THR A 141 -10.06 -28.06 -20.22
C THR A 141 -11.40 -27.76 -19.54
N THR A 142 -11.38 -27.54 -18.22
CA THR A 142 -12.55 -27.16 -17.41
C THR A 142 -12.34 -25.80 -16.73
N ASP A 143 -13.43 -25.14 -16.31
CA ASP A 143 -13.35 -23.83 -15.67
C ASP A 143 -12.59 -23.86 -14.33
N GLU A 144 -12.61 -24.98 -13.61
CA GLU A 144 -11.81 -25.21 -12.39
C GLU A 144 -10.32 -25.32 -12.66
N GLN A 145 -9.94 -25.60 -13.91
CA GLN A 145 -8.56 -25.71 -14.35
C GLN A 145 -8.02 -24.41 -14.97
N ARG A 146 -8.87 -23.40 -15.16
CA ARG A 146 -8.52 -22.10 -15.76
C ARG A 146 -8.26 -21.04 -14.71
N PHE A 147 -7.56 -19.98 -15.11
CA PHE A 147 -7.49 -18.78 -14.30
C PHE A 147 -8.88 -18.15 -14.12
N SER A 148 -9.17 -17.69 -12.90
CA SER A 148 -10.31 -16.79 -12.68
C SER A 148 -10.12 -15.49 -13.49
N ALA A 149 -11.19 -14.73 -13.73
CA ALA A 149 -11.10 -13.49 -14.51
C ALA A 149 -10.07 -12.48 -13.96
N ASP A 150 -9.96 -12.40 -12.63
CA ASP A 150 -9.00 -11.52 -11.96
C ASP A 150 -7.55 -12.02 -12.11
N GLU A 151 -7.31 -13.32 -11.97
CA GLU A 151 -5.99 -13.93 -12.19
C GLU A 151 -5.57 -13.88 -13.66
N ALA A 152 -6.51 -14.10 -14.59
CA ALA A 152 -6.28 -14.01 -16.02
C ALA A 152 -5.86 -12.60 -16.44
N SER A 153 -6.43 -11.56 -15.80
CA SER A 153 -6.01 -10.16 -15.99
C SER A 153 -4.54 -9.94 -15.60
N VAL A 154 -4.11 -10.55 -14.49
CA VAL A 154 -2.71 -10.51 -14.02
C VAL A 154 -1.79 -11.28 -14.97
N ALA A 155 -2.16 -12.51 -15.34
CA ALA A 155 -1.42 -13.37 -16.24
C ALA A 155 -1.24 -12.73 -17.63
N LYS A 156 -2.33 -12.18 -18.22
CA LYS A 156 -2.29 -11.42 -19.48
C LYS A 156 -1.34 -10.25 -19.37
N ARG A 157 -1.42 -9.46 -18.30
CA ARG A 157 -0.52 -8.32 -18.12
C ARG A 157 0.96 -8.74 -18.05
N LEU A 158 1.28 -9.85 -17.36
CA LEU A 158 2.65 -10.37 -17.30
C LEU A 158 3.16 -10.83 -18.66
N ALA A 159 2.35 -11.59 -19.40
CA ALA A 159 2.72 -12.09 -20.73
C ALA A 159 2.86 -10.95 -21.75
N GLN A 160 2.05 -9.90 -21.64
CA GLN A 160 2.10 -8.74 -22.53
C GLN A 160 3.26 -7.79 -22.24
N THR A 161 3.66 -7.63 -20.97
CA THR A 161 4.69 -6.64 -20.59
C THR A 161 6.11 -7.19 -20.61
N GLY A 162 6.29 -8.51 -20.74
CA GLY A 162 7.63 -9.09 -20.80
C GLY A 162 7.60 -10.55 -21.20
N ARG A 163 8.79 -11.13 -21.36
CA ARG A 163 9.00 -12.54 -21.72
C ARG A 163 8.72 -13.48 -20.55
N ASN A 164 7.54 -13.33 -19.95
CA ASN A 164 7.10 -14.13 -18.82
C ASN A 164 6.34 -15.36 -19.33
N ILE A 165 6.70 -16.52 -18.80
CA ILE A 165 5.93 -17.75 -18.94
C ILE A 165 5.10 -17.86 -17.66
N VAL A 166 3.78 -17.69 -17.79
CA VAL A 166 2.85 -17.79 -16.67
C VAL A 166 2.10 -19.11 -16.78
N ARG A 167 2.28 -19.99 -15.80
CA ARG A 167 1.61 -21.30 -15.78
C ARG A 167 0.74 -21.40 -14.55
N ARG A 168 -0.54 -21.72 -14.73
CA ARG A 168 -1.44 -21.96 -13.60
C ARG A 168 -0.99 -23.19 -12.82
N LEU A 169 -1.08 -23.11 -11.49
CA LEU A 169 -0.94 -24.29 -10.66
C LEU A 169 -2.32 -24.88 -10.39
N PRO A 170 -2.50 -26.21 -10.56
CA PRO A 170 -3.78 -26.83 -10.29
C PRO A 170 -4.15 -26.68 -8.82
N THR A 171 -5.45 -26.49 -8.57
CA THR A 171 -6.02 -26.59 -7.23
C THR A 171 -5.83 -28.02 -6.75
N SER A 172 -5.17 -28.21 -5.62
CA SER A 172 -5.05 -29.51 -4.97
C SER A 172 -5.64 -29.44 -3.56
N ASP A 173 -5.85 -30.59 -2.91
CA ASP A 173 -6.25 -30.64 -1.50
C ASP A 173 -5.22 -29.97 -0.57
N ARG A 174 -4.02 -29.70 -1.07
CA ARG A 174 -3.00 -28.88 -0.43
C ARG A 174 -3.01 -27.47 -1.01
N ARG A 175 -2.73 -26.49 -0.14
CA ARG A 175 -2.58 -25.09 -0.54
C ARG A 175 -1.48 -24.96 -1.60
N THR A 176 -1.84 -24.44 -2.76
CA THR A 176 -0.93 -24.08 -3.84
C THR A 176 -1.03 -22.57 -4.10
N ALA A 177 0.08 -21.99 -4.54
CA ALA A 177 0.04 -20.65 -5.14
C ALA A 177 -0.83 -20.68 -6.40
N ASP A 178 -1.32 -19.52 -6.83
CA ASP A 178 -2.20 -19.44 -8.01
C ASP A 178 -1.46 -19.82 -9.30
N ALA A 179 -0.18 -19.44 -9.41
CA ALA A 179 0.60 -19.65 -10.62
C ALA A 179 2.09 -19.84 -10.34
N THR A 180 2.82 -20.25 -11.39
CA THR A 180 4.25 -19.97 -11.52
C THR A 180 4.48 -18.90 -12.57
N VAL A 181 5.43 -18.00 -12.32
CA VAL A 181 5.92 -17.00 -13.28
C VAL A 181 7.40 -17.25 -13.48
N ASN A 182 7.78 -17.71 -14.67
CA ASN A 182 9.14 -18.17 -14.99
C ASN A 182 9.64 -19.23 -13.99
N GLY A 183 8.76 -20.14 -13.58
CA GLY A 183 9.08 -21.22 -12.64
C GLY A 183 9.01 -20.85 -11.14
N HIS A 184 8.83 -19.58 -10.79
CA HIS A 184 8.66 -19.16 -9.39
C HIS A 184 7.18 -19.15 -9.01
N ALA A 185 6.80 -19.78 -7.89
CA ALA A 185 5.43 -19.73 -7.37
C ALA A 185 5.04 -18.30 -7.01
N VAL A 186 3.88 -17.83 -7.45
CA VAL A 186 3.39 -16.46 -7.23
C VAL A 186 1.91 -16.49 -6.88
N GLU A 187 1.56 -15.71 -5.87
CA GLU A 187 0.18 -15.40 -5.51
C GLU A 187 -0.31 -14.17 -6.27
N PHE A 188 -1.48 -14.27 -6.91
CA PHE A 188 -2.15 -13.16 -7.57
C PHE A 188 -3.24 -12.58 -6.67
N LYS A 189 -3.31 -11.26 -6.62
CA LYS A 189 -4.38 -10.53 -5.95
C LYS A 189 -4.84 -9.39 -6.82
N THR A 190 -6.14 -9.13 -6.81
CA THR A 190 -6.73 -7.98 -7.47
C THR A 190 -7.42 -7.11 -6.44
N LEU A 191 -7.08 -5.82 -6.42
CA LEU A 191 -7.77 -4.83 -5.62
C LEU A 191 -8.95 -4.28 -6.41
N GLN A 192 -10.11 -4.30 -5.78
CA GLN A 192 -11.33 -3.72 -6.31
C GLN A 192 -11.75 -2.54 -5.42
N GLN A 193 -12.28 -1.49 -6.03
CA GLN A 193 -13.00 -0.45 -5.28
C GLN A 193 -14.34 -1.03 -4.83
N LYS A 194 -14.60 -0.98 -3.53
CA LYS A 194 -15.89 -1.38 -2.95
C LYS A 194 -16.63 -0.13 -2.53
N ASP A 195 -17.87 0.01 -2.97
CA ASP A 195 -18.76 1.13 -2.64
C ASP A 195 -18.13 2.51 -2.92
N GLY A 196 -17.39 2.62 -4.03
CA GLY A 196 -16.67 3.85 -4.41
C GLY A 196 -15.45 4.18 -3.53
N LYS A 197 -15.14 3.37 -2.51
CA LYS A 197 -14.00 3.62 -1.61
C LYS A 197 -12.68 3.26 -2.28
N ILE A 198 -11.75 4.20 -2.25
CA ILE A 198 -10.39 4.01 -2.74
C ILE A 198 -9.61 3.09 -1.77
N PRO A 199 -8.91 2.04 -2.26
CA PRO A 199 -8.03 1.23 -1.43
C PRO A 199 -6.93 2.06 -0.76
N THR A 200 -6.61 1.73 0.49
CA THR A 200 -5.63 2.47 1.31
C THR A 200 -4.54 1.54 1.82
N ARG A 201 -3.58 2.06 2.61
CA ARG A 201 -2.60 1.26 3.36
C ARG A 201 -3.21 0.05 4.07
N LYS A 202 -4.42 0.20 4.66
CA LYS A 202 -5.10 -0.86 5.41
C LYS A 202 -5.53 -1.98 4.48
N THR A 203 -6.01 -1.64 3.29
CA THR A 203 -6.42 -2.60 2.27
C THR A 203 -5.23 -3.40 1.78
N VAL A 204 -4.09 -2.74 1.51
CA VAL A 204 -2.83 -3.40 1.11
C VAL A 204 -2.31 -4.33 2.21
N LYS A 205 -2.20 -3.85 3.47
CA LYS A 205 -1.78 -4.67 4.62
C LYS A 205 -2.66 -5.90 4.79
N LYS A 206 -3.99 -5.73 4.72
CA LYS A 206 -4.97 -6.81 4.83
C LYS A 206 -4.82 -7.82 3.68
N MET A 207 -4.58 -7.36 2.46
CA MET A 207 -4.37 -8.22 1.30
C MET A 207 -3.13 -9.10 1.48
N LEU A 208 -1.99 -8.49 1.82
CA LEU A 208 -0.75 -9.21 2.09
C LEU A 208 -0.91 -10.21 3.24
N ARG A 209 -1.59 -9.81 4.33
CA ARG A 209 -1.91 -10.71 5.44
C ARG A 209 -2.76 -11.89 5.01
N ASN A 210 -3.75 -11.68 4.16
CA ASN A 210 -4.61 -12.74 3.67
C ASN A 210 -3.84 -13.72 2.78
N SER A 211 -2.93 -13.23 1.93
CA SER A 211 -2.00 -14.08 1.13
C SER A 211 -1.10 -14.94 2.00
N GLN A 212 -0.81 -14.51 3.24
CA GLN A 212 0.07 -15.21 4.18
C GLN A 212 -0.69 -15.99 5.28
N LYS A 213 -2.02 -15.94 5.29
CA LYS A 213 -2.81 -16.59 6.36
C LYS A 213 -2.67 -18.11 6.26
N ASN A 214 -2.52 -18.78 7.41
CA ASN A 214 -2.43 -20.23 7.54
C ASN A 214 -1.27 -20.89 6.74
N GLY A 215 -0.07 -20.28 6.77
CA GLY A 215 1.16 -20.85 6.20
C GLY A 215 1.61 -20.23 4.88
N GLY A 216 0.79 -19.39 4.25
CA GLY A 216 1.11 -18.66 3.03
C GLY A 216 1.12 -19.55 1.78
N GLN A 217 0.50 -19.06 0.70
CA GLN A 217 0.46 -19.79 -0.58
C GLN A 217 1.75 -19.56 -1.40
N SER A 218 2.32 -18.35 -1.33
CA SER A 218 3.65 -18.02 -1.84
C SER A 218 4.25 -16.83 -1.06
N SER A 219 5.57 -16.76 -0.96
CA SER A 219 6.29 -15.58 -0.46
C SER A 219 6.41 -14.46 -1.51
N ASP A 220 6.01 -14.74 -2.75
CA ASP A 220 5.97 -13.81 -3.86
C ASP A 220 4.53 -13.42 -4.19
N VAL A 221 4.20 -12.13 -4.11
CA VAL A 221 2.84 -11.62 -4.32
C VAL A 221 2.82 -10.55 -5.41
N ILE A 222 1.85 -10.66 -6.33
CA ILE A 222 1.53 -9.63 -7.31
C ILE A 222 0.12 -9.11 -7.04
N ILE A 223 -0.01 -7.79 -6.85
CA ILE A 223 -1.28 -7.11 -6.63
C ILE A 223 -1.61 -6.21 -7.84
N ASP A 224 -2.69 -6.52 -8.54
CA ASP A 224 -3.28 -5.64 -9.56
C ASP A 224 -4.24 -4.64 -8.91
N ALA A 225 -3.81 -3.37 -8.84
CA ALA A 225 -4.59 -2.25 -8.34
C ALA A 225 -4.86 -1.20 -9.43
N ARG A 226 -4.61 -1.52 -10.71
CA ARG A 226 -4.65 -0.56 -11.83
C ARG A 226 -6.02 0.09 -12.03
N ARG A 227 -7.08 -0.65 -11.67
CA ARG A 227 -8.49 -0.20 -11.76
C ARG A 227 -8.95 0.54 -10.51
N THR A 228 -8.03 1.02 -9.67
CA THR A 228 -8.34 1.68 -8.40
C THR A 228 -7.66 3.04 -8.29
N GLY A 229 -8.01 3.79 -7.25
CA GLY A 229 -7.32 5.02 -6.85
C GLY A 229 -6.15 4.83 -5.89
N LEU A 230 -5.65 3.60 -5.68
CA LEU A 230 -4.54 3.34 -4.76
C LEU A 230 -3.34 4.23 -5.11
N THR A 231 -2.73 4.84 -4.09
CA THR A 231 -1.57 5.72 -4.24
C THR A 231 -0.26 4.97 -4.00
N GLN A 232 0.87 5.55 -4.46
CA GLN A 232 2.21 5.03 -4.18
C GLN A 232 2.48 4.99 -2.67
N ASP A 233 2.11 6.06 -1.95
CA ASP A 233 2.32 6.18 -0.51
C ASP A 233 1.51 5.15 0.29
N ASP A 234 0.28 4.86 -0.13
CA ASP A 234 -0.53 3.79 0.47
C ASP A 234 0.06 2.41 0.22
N ALA A 235 0.63 2.16 -0.97
CA ALA A 235 1.31 0.91 -1.28
C ALA A 235 2.56 0.71 -0.41
N VAL A 236 3.41 1.74 -0.30
CA VAL A 236 4.60 1.74 0.58
C VAL A 236 4.18 1.55 2.04
N SER A 237 3.23 2.36 2.51
CA SER A 237 2.76 2.33 3.89
C SER A 237 2.10 0.99 4.25
N GLY A 238 1.36 0.39 3.31
CA GLY A 238 0.75 -0.92 3.47
C GLY A 238 1.77 -2.04 3.60
N LEU A 239 2.81 -2.05 2.75
CA LEU A 239 3.93 -2.99 2.88
C LEU A 239 4.68 -2.77 4.20
N LYS A 240 5.03 -1.53 4.53
CA LYS A 240 5.72 -1.18 5.78
C LYS A 240 4.94 -1.67 7.00
N ALA A 241 3.62 -1.45 7.02
CA ALA A 241 2.76 -1.90 8.10
C ALA A 241 2.62 -3.43 8.16
N PHE A 242 2.66 -4.13 7.02
CA PHE A 242 2.67 -5.59 7.00
C PHE A 242 3.97 -6.17 7.59
N VAL A 243 5.12 -5.69 7.11
CA VAL A 243 6.45 -6.18 7.48
C VAL A 243 6.78 -5.89 8.94
N ASN A 244 6.39 -4.73 9.45
CA ASN A 244 6.62 -4.34 10.85
C ASN A 244 5.69 -5.07 11.84
N ALA A 245 4.67 -5.79 11.36
CA ALA A 245 3.81 -6.55 12.26
C ALA A 245 4.57 -7.81 12.77
N PRO A 246 4.38 -8.20 14.04
CA PRO A 246 5.08 -9.32 14.65
C PRO A 246 5.00 -10.61 13.81
N GLY A 247 6.15 -11.25 13.59
CA GLY A 247 6.24 -12.53 12.86
C GLY A 247 6.02 -12.44 11.35
N ASN A 248 5.91 -11.25 10.76
CA ASN A 248 5.76 -11.09 9.30
C ASN A 248 7.06 -10.73 8.58
N GLU A 249 8.10 -10.37 9.33
CA GLU A 249 9.38 -9.89 8.80
C GLU A 249 10.00 -10.84 7.77
N SER A 250 9.79 -12.15 7.90
CA SER A 250 10.33 -13.21 7.03
C SER A 250 9.33 -13.81 6.03
N LYS A 251 8.06 -13.39 6.01
CA LYS A 251 7.01 -14.05 5.21
C LYS A 251 7.01 -13.73 3.71
N LEU A 252 7.43 -12.53 3.31
CA LEU A 252 7.45 -12.09 1.90
C LEU A 252 8.86 -11.94 1.31
N THR A 253 9.16 -12.60 0.20
CA THR A 253 10.41 -12.42 -0.54
C THR A 253 10.28 -11.33 -1.59
N ARG A 254 9.12 -11.21 -2.24
CA ARG A 254 8.85 -10.22 -3.28
C ARG A 254 7.41 -9.73 -3.24
N VAL A 255 7.22 -8.43 -3.45
CA VAL A 255 5.90 -7.83 -3.66
C VAL A 255 5.96 -6.91 -4.87
N ARG A 256 5.08 -7.16 -5.84
CA ARG A 256 4.83 -6.22 -6.95
C ARG A 256 3.42 -5.68 -6.86
N ILE A 257 3.24 -4.37 -7.00
CA ILE A 257 1.92 -3.73 -7.00
C ILE A 257 1.82 -2.85 -8.24
N TRP A 258 0.84 -3.12 -9.09
CA TRP A 258 0.52 -2.25 -10.22
C TRP A 258 -0.59 -1.30 -9.84
N GLY A 259 -0.25 -0.02 -9.65
CA GLY A 259 -1.24 1.04 -9.52
C GLY A 259 -1.63 1.59 -10.89
N LYS A 260 -2.63 2.47 -10.90
CA LYS A 260 -3.07 3.18 -12.12
C LYS A 260 -1.90 3.92 -12.79
N ASN A 261 -1.08 4.59 -11.98
CA ASN A 261 0.01 5.47 -12.43
C ASN A 261 1.38 5.08 -11.86
N PHE A 262 1.55 3.85 -11.35
CA PHE A 262 2.84 3.39 -10.85
C PHE A 262 3.01 1.86 -10.96
N ASP A 263 4.27 1.44 -11.00
CA ASP A 263 4.70 0.06 -10.78
C ASP A 263 5.64 0.04 -9.58
N PHE A 264 5.20 -0.62 -8.52
CA PHE A 264 5.92 -0.80 -7.27
C PHE A 264 6.54 -2.20 -7.26
N ASN A 265 7.83 -2.29 -7.00
CA ASN A 265 8.55 -3.55 -6.91
C ASN A 265 9.46 -3.56 -5.69
N TRP A 266 9.15 -4.44 -4.74
CA TRP A 266 9.93 -4.65 -3.54
C TRP A 266 10.48 -6.07 -3.50
N ARG A 267 11.74 -6.21 -3.10
CA ARG A 267 12.41 -7.48 -2.82
C ARG A 267 13.16 -7.35 -1.50
N ARG A 268 13.13 -8.41 -0.68
CA ARG A 268 13.79 -8.40 0.65
C ARG A 268 15.31 -8.21 0.58
N GLY A 269 15.93 -8.48 -0.57
CA GLY A 269 17.38 -8.65 -0.66
C GLY A 269 17.74 -10.09 -0.29
N SER A 270 18.66 -10.67 -1.05
CA SER A 270 19.26 -11.99 -0.79
C SER A 270 20.35 -11.88 0.26
#